data_AF-A0AA37MKY5-F1
#
_entry.id   AF-A0AA37MKY5-F1
#
_cell.length_a   1.000
_cell.length_b   1.000
_cell.length_c   1.000
_cell.angle_alpha   90.00
_cell.angle_beta   90.00
_cell.angle_gamma   90.00
#
_symmetry.space_group_name_H-M   'P 1'
#
loop_
_entity.id
_entity.type
_entity.pdbx_description
1 polymer ?
#
loop_
_entity_poly.entity_id
_entity_poly.type
_entity_poly.pdbx_seq_one_letter_code
_entity_poly.pdbx_strand_id
1 'polypeptide(L)'
;MYSNYNPDKVMNVQEEIVKWAEKTVREYHEIATRKEVNLAYYTQSDLSLISEEPELMIVGINPGSGGTYKEQCENKNWSYLYNNNQDQNHLLKGNYCREEGKPSSWENHRKWGYWKGLKRCLSQTNLNEIIEDDSKIIVTNASFFSTKKADGISDSLLKITIPYTLDLINITNPKHLIFLSGKNCFERLFNLSRMSENIQFEYKKVCGNIYVGVLNGKLCIGIPHPAYKTNEELNLVASVIPYLISSDNYEHIDIALIQKECAKQIKEYEERIHNKKKQGEISNLNNLIEKVISECNIEAYEERNHRYKLNGKYGITITDKGKGYIAIRHIDYDTKGYDNNQDKEVHKLKEMLKGRGYNTSEKVWIGTKKFSRFGNNDNKIIEGICKEIKDLKEEIQKI
;
A
#
# COMPACT_ATOMS: atom_id res chain seq x y z
N MET A 1 1.25 0.76 60.01
CA MET A 1 2.10 0.58 58.82
C MET A 1 1.69 1.64 57.82
N TYR A 2 2.64 2.50 57.45
CA TYR A 2 2.40 3.73 56.71
C TYR A 2 1.96 3.46 55.26
N SER A 3 0.84 4.07 54.89
CA SER A 3 0.42 4.28 53.52
C SER A 3 1.34 5.32 52.89
N ASN A 4 2.15 4.91 51.92
CA ASN A 4 2.93 5.81 51.06
C ASN A 4 2.14 6.15 49.79
N TYR A 5 0.90 6.60 49.93
CA TYR A 5 0.18 7.21 48.82
C TYR A 5 0.49 8.71 48.81
N ASN A 6 1.34 9.12 47.86
CA ASN A 6 1.62 10.52 47.60
C ASN A 6 0.83 10.96 46.35
N PRO A 7 -0.26 11.74 46.50
CA PRO A 7 -1.13 12.15 45.39
C PRO A 7 -0.48 13.13 44.40
N ASP A 8 0.73 13.63 44.67
CA ASP A 8 1.42 14.63 43.84
C ASP A 8 2.50 14.07 42.90
N LYS A 9 2.65 12.73 42.79
CA LYS A 9 3.61 12.15 41.84
C LYS A 9 2.98 12.07 40.46
N VAL A 10 2.88 13.22 39.77
CA VAL A 10 2.66 13.25 38.31
C VAL A 10 3.77 12.41 37.70
N MET A 11 3.40 11.25 37.16
CA MET A 11 4.37 10.42 36.44
C MET A 11 4.89 11.23 35.24
N ASN A 12 6.20 11.23 35.06
CA ASN A 12 6.77 11.73 33.81
C ASN A 12 6.29 10.82 32.66
N VAL A 13 5.96 11.40 31.50
CA VAL A 13 5.55 10.69 30.27
C VAL A 13 6.41 9.45 29.99
N GLN A 14 7.71 9.51 30.25
CA GLN A 14 8.60 8.38 30.04
C GLN A 14 8.30 7.19 30.95
N GLU A 15 7.91 7.41 32.21
CA GLU A 15 7.49 6.34 33.11
C GLU A 15 6.18 5.68 32.61
N GLU A 16 5.26 6.46 32.04
CA GLU A 16 4.03 5.93 31.44
C GLU A 16 4.30 5.14 30.15
N ILE A 17 5.20 5.61 29.30
CA ILE A 17 5.65 4.87 28.11
C ILE A 17 6.27 3.52 28.52
N VAL A 18 7.08 3.47 29.57
CA VAL A 18 7.68 2.22 30.06
C VAL A 18 6.60 1.25 30.53
N LYS A 19 5.63 1.70 31.34
CA LYS A 19 4.51 0.86 31.77
C LYS A 19 3.66 0.38 30.60
N TRP A 20 3.43 1.26 29.62
CA TRP A 20 2.76 0.91 28.37
C TRP A 20 3.52 -0.18 27.61
N ALA A 21 4.84 -0.06 27.47
CA ALA A 21 5.68 -1.03 26.77
C ALA A 21 5.66 -2.40 27.47
N GLU A 22 5.75 -2.42 28.81
CA GLU A 22 5.65 -3.63 29.63
C GLU A 22 4.30 -4.32 29.49
N LYS A 23 3.19 -3.58 29.54
CA LYS A 23 1.85 -4.14 29.29
C LYS A 23 1.74 -4.68 27.88
N THR A 24 2.14 -3.87 26.91
CA THR A 24 1.91 -4.15 25.48
C THR A 24 2.74 -5.33 24.99
N VAL A 25 3.98 -5.48 25.44
CA VAL A 25 4.82 -6.63 25.02
C VAL A 25 4.25 -7.96 25.52
N ARG A 26 3.70 -8.01 26.74
CA ARG A 26 3.05 -9.21 27.28
C ARG A 26 1.82 -9.59 26.45
N GLU A 27 0.97 -8.62 26.18
CA GLU A 27 -0.27 -8.83 25.41
C GLU A 27 0.02 -9.24 23.97
N TYR A 28 0.97 -8.55 23.31
CA TYR A 28 1.40 -8.94 21.97
C TYR A 28 2.08 -10.31 21.95
N HIS A 29 2.86 -10.67 22.97
CA HIS A 29 3.43 -12.01 23.11
C HIS A 29 2.32 -13.08 23.20
N GLU A 30 1.32 -12.88 24.05
CA GLU A 30 0.18 -13.80 24.19
C GLU A 30 -0.62 -13.93 22.89
N ILE A 31 -0.79 -12.85 22.13
CA ILE A 31 -1.45 -12.89 20.83
C ILE A 31 -0.57 -13.58 19.78
N ALA A 32 0.73 -13.26 19.74
CA ALA A 32 1.67 -13.74 18.74
C ALA A 32 1.99 -15.23 18.89
N THR A 33 1.90 -15.79 20.10
CA THR A 33 2.12 -17.23 20.34
C THR A 33 0.97 -18.11 19.84
N ARG A 34 -0.19 -17.53 19.52
CA ARG A 34 -1.31 -18.26 18.93
C ARG A 34 -0.94 -18.76 17.54
N LYS A 35 -1.20 -20.04 17.26
CA LYS A 35 -0.77 -20.72 16.03
C LYS A 35 -1.32 -20.05 14.77
N GLU A 36 -2.54 -19.52 14.84
CA GLU A 36 -3.23 -18.81 13.77
C GLU A 36 -2.72 -17.38 13.55
N VAL A 37 -1.99 -16.81 14.51
CA VAL A 37 -1.35 -15.49 14.38
C VAL A 37 0.12 -15.69 14.00
N ASN A 38 0.98 -16.09 14.93
CA ASN A 38 2.42 -16.31 14.71
C ASN A 38 3.11 -15.26 13.83
N LEU A 39 2.75 -13.99 13.99
CA LEU A 39 3.34 -12.86 13.24
C LEU A 39 4.39 -12.17 14.10
N ALA A 40 5.55 -11.88 13.52
CA ALA A 40 6.53 -11.00 14.15
C ALA A 40 5.91 -9.61 14.40
N TYR A 41 6.40 -8.87 15.40
CA TYR A 41 5.89 -7.53 15.69
C TYR A 41 6.97 -6.59 16.21
N TYR A 42 6.80 -5.27 15.98
CA TYR A 42 7.67 -4.21 16.51
C TYR A 42 7.05 -2.81 16.31
N THR A 43 7.42 -1.88 17.19
CA THR A 43 7.28 -0.42 16.99
C THR A 43 8.43 0.11 16.13
N GLN A 44 8.32 1.31 15.53
CA GLN A 44 9.39 1.81 14.64
C GLN A 44 10.47 2.61 15.37
N SER A 45 10.12 3.73 16.01
CA SER A 45 11.09 4.64 16.65
C SER A 45 11.50 4.20 18.05
N ASP A 46 12.67 4.65 18.51
CA ASP A 46 13.10 4.49 19.90
C ASP A 46 12.30 5.43 20.81
N LEU A 47 11.31 4.86 21.52
CA LEU A 47 10.44 5.58 22.43
C LEU A 47 11.16 5.99 23.73
N SER A 48 12.34 5.43 24.03
CA SER A 48 13.09 5.82 25.24
C SER A 48 13.70 7.22 25.18
N LEU A 49 13.68 7.85 24.00
CA LEU A 49 14.16 9.21 23.79
C LEU A 49 13.08 10.27 24.08
N ILE A 50 11.84 9.84 24.31
CA ILE A 50 10.69 10.73 24.54
C ILE A 50 10.64 11.09 26.02
N SER A 51 10.93 12.35 26.34
CA SER A 51 10.90 12.85 27.73
C SER A 51 9.88 13.96 27.94
N GLU A 52 9.25 14.43 26.87
CA GLU A 52 8.25 15.48 26.84
C GLU A 52 7.23 15.19 25.73
N GLU A 53 6.25 16.09 25.56
CA GLU A 53 5.27 16.01 24.49
C GLU A 53 5.97 16.08 23.11
N PRO A 54 5.90 15.02 22.28
CA PRO A 54 6.54 15.00 20.99
C PRO A 54 5.83 15.95 20.02
N GLU A 55 6.61 16.62 19.17
CA GLU A 55 6.10 17.53 18.15
C GLU A 55 5.28 16.78 17.08
N LEU A 56 5.67 15.55 16.74
CA LEU A 56 5.05 14.81 15.65
C LEU A 56 4.97 13.31 15.93
N MET A 57 3.79 12.74 15.75
CA MET A 57 3.58 11.29 15.69
C MET A 57 3.10 10.87 14.30
N ILE A 58 3.80 9.91 13.70
CA ILE A 58 3.47 9.31 12.41
C ILE A 58 3.06 7.87 12.61
N VAL A 59 1.87 7.52 12.13
CA VAL A 59 1.26 6.20 12.32
C VAL A 59 1.03 5.53 10.96
N GLY A 60 1.83 4.49 10.68
CA GLY A 60 1.59 3.55 9.58
C GLY A 60 0.42 2.61 9.85
N ILE A 61 0.06 1.75 8.89
CA ILE A 61 -0.91 0.68 9.15
C ILE A 61 -0.24 -0.40 10.00
N ASN A 62 0.86 -0.95 9.49
CA ASN A 62 1.63 -2.01 10.11
C ASN A 62 3.04 -2.08 9.49
N PRO A 63 4.02 -2.69 10.17
CA PRO A 63 5.34 -2.83 9.60
C PRO A 63 5.37 -3.68 8.32
N GLY A 64 6.06 -3.17 7.30
CA GLY A 64 6.21 -3.81 5.98
C GLY A 64 7.32 -4.85 5.92
N SER A 65 7.27 -5.86 6.79
CA SER A 65 8.18 -7.00 6.78
C SER A 65 7.41 -8.32 6.96
N GLY A 66 7.98 -9.44 6.53
CA GLY A 66 7.43 -10.76 6.81
C GLY A 66 8.15 -11.41 7.99
N GLY A 67 7.83 -12.66 8.24
CA GLY A 67 8.49 -13.46 9.27
C GLY A 67 7.52 -13.85 10.37
N THR A 68 7.84 -14.94 11.04
CA THR A 68 7.03 -15.47 12.13
C THR A 68 7.51 -14.96 13.48
N TYR A 69 6.62 -14.93 14.46
CA TYR A 69 7.01 -14.58 15.84
C TYR A 69 8.06 -15.54 16.38
N LYS A 70 7.92 -16.83 16.07
CA LYS A 70 8.90 -17.86 16.43
C LYS A 70 10.30 -17.52 15.89
N GLU A 71 10.42 -17.25 14.60
CA GLU A 71 11.70 -16.87 13.99
C GLU A 71 12.26 -15.57 14.57
N GLN A 72 11.39 -14.62 14.93
CA GLN A 72 11.80 -13.37 15.58
C GLN A 72 12.45 -13.63 16.94
N CYS A 73 11.86 -14.50 17.77
CA CYS A 73 12.39 -14.86 19.09
C CYS A 73 13.70 -15.66 19.03
N GLU A 74 13.87 -16.48 17.98
CA GLU A 74 15.07 -17.30 17.78
C GLU A 74 16.24 -16.51 17.16
N ASN A 75 16.01 -15.28 16.72
CA ASN A 75 16.99 -14.48 16.00
C ASN A 75 17.76 -13.53 16.94
N LYS A 76 19.06 -13.78 17.10
CA LYS A 76 19.99 -12.98 17.93
C LYS A 76 20.05 -11.48 17.58
N ASN A 77 19.66 -11.10 16.36
CA ASN A 77 19.64 -9.70 15.93
C ASN A 77 18.49 -8.91 16.59
N TRP A 78 17.46 -9.60 17.09
CA TRP A 78 16.39 -9.02 17.92
C TRP A 78 16.76 -9.14 19.40
N SER A 79 17.84 -8.45 19.80
CA SER A 79 18.52 -8.68 21.09
C SER A 79 17.59 -8.66 22.32
N TYR A 80 16.53 -7.86 22.31
CA TYR A 80 15.57 -7.77 23.42
C TYR A 80 14.54 -8.90 23.43
N LEU A 81 14.27 -9.56 22.31
CA LEU A 81 13.42 -10.76 22.29
C LEU A 81 14.21 -12.05 22.39
N TYR A 82 15.49 -12.04 22.03
CA TYR A 82 16.31 -13.25 22.00
C TYR A 82 16.43 -13.88 23.38
N ASN A 83 15.75 -15.02 23.58
CA ASN A 83 15.60 -15.72 24.87
C ASN A 83 14.93 -14.90 26.00
N ASN A 84 14.30 -13.77 25.67
CA ASN A 84 13.52 -12.95 26.61
C ASN A 84 12.28 -12.38 25.91
N ASN A 85 11.32 -13.24 25.60
CA ASN A 85 10.21 -12.95 24.69
C ASN A 85 9.22 -11.86 25.19
N GLN A 86 9.39 -11.35 26.41
CA GLN A 86 8.55 -10.34 27.04
C GLN A 86 9.34 -9.12 27.55
N ASP A 87 10.58 -8.92 27.09
CA ASP A 87 11.36 -7.73 27.42
C ASP A 87 10.69 -6.47 26.85
N GLN A 88 10.31 -5.51 27.72
CA GLN A 88 9.68 -4.26 27.31
C GLN A 88 10.57 -3.43 26.38
N ASN A 89 11.90 -3.63 26.43
CA ASN A 89 12.83 -2.94 25.53
C ASN A 89 12.57 -3.28 24.07
N HIS A 90 11.93 -4.42 23.76
CA HIS A 90 11.53 -4.75 22.39
C HIS A 90 10.59 -3.71 21.78
N LEU A 91 9.66 -3.15 22.57
CA LEU A 91 8.78 -2.07 22.11
C LEU A 91 9.35 -0.69 22.41
N LEU A 92 10.09 -0.54 23.51
CA LEU A 92 10.66 0.74 23.92
C LEU A 92 11.78 1.20 22.96
N LYS A 93 12.63 0.29 22.49
CA LYS A 93 13.74 0.59 21.55
C LYS A 93 13.35 0.54 20.08
N GLY A 94 12.07 0.31 19.78
CA GLY A 94 11.56 0.35 18.40
C GLY A 94 12.05 -0.80 17.53
N ASN A 95 12.31 -0.48 16.26
CA ASN A 95 12.81 -1.43 15.27
C ASN A 95 14.33 -1.63 15.44
N TYR A 96 14.69 -2.26 16.56
CA TYR A 96 16.07 -2.42 17.00
C TYR A 96 16.84 -3.51 16.24
N CYS A 97 16.21 -4.32 15.39
CA CYS A 97 16.87 -5.44 14.70
C CYS A 97 18.24 -5.04 14.14
N ARG A 98 19.30 -5.64 14.68
CA ARG A 98 20.68 -5.22 14.47
C ARG A 98 21.57 -6.41 14.18
N GLU A 99 22.11 -6.43 12.96
CA GLU A 99 23.19 -7.36 12.63
C GLU A 99 24.49 -6.92 13.30
N GLU A 100 25.32 -7.89 13.66
CA GLU A 100 26.63 -7.66 14.27
C GLU A 100 27.49 -6.71 13.41
N GLY A 101 28.05 -5.67 14.03
CA GLY A 101 28.84 -4.64 13.36
C GLY A 101 28.06 -3.64 12.50
N LYS A 102 26.72 -3.73 12.45
CA LYS A 102 25.87 -2.78 11.71
C LYS A 102 25.02 -1.92 12.65
N PRO A 103 24.53 -0.74 12.20
CA PRO A 103 23.47 -0.03 12.91
C PRO A 103 22.17 -0.85 12.88
N SER A 104 21.32 -0.65 13.88
CA SER A 104 19.95 -1.16 13.89
C SER A 104 19.15 -0.69 12.68
N SER A 105 18.02 -1.35 12.44
CA SER A 105 17.10 -0.97 11.38
C SER A 105 16.63 0.49 11.54
N TRP A 106 16.20 0.87 12.76
CA TRP A 106 15.80 2.25 13.05
C TRP A 106 16.94 3.24 12.87
N GLU A 107 18.18 2.98 13.30
CA GLU A 107 19.29 3.93 13.07
C GLU A 107 19.57 4.19 11.57
N ASN A 108 19.16 3.28 10.69
CA ASN A 108 19.26 3.46 9.24
C ASN A 108 18.02 4.11 8.59
N HIS A 109 17.02 4.54 9.36
CA HIS A 109 15.72 4.96 8.83
C HIS A 109 15.82 6.09 7.81
N ARG A 110 16.80 6.98 7.96
CA ARG A 110 17.06 8.12 7.06
C ARG A 110 17.35 7.72 5.62
N LYS A 111 17.78 6.47 5.39
CA LYS A 111 18.04 5.91 4.06
C LYS A 111 16.78 5.36 3.39
N TRP A 112 15.72 5.13 4.15
CA TRP A 112 14.49 4.52 3.65
C TRP A 112 13.80 5.42 2.63
N GLY A 113 13.30 4.82 1.54
CA GLY A 113 12.54 5.56 0.52
C GLY A 113 11.29 6.23 1.09
N TYR A 114 10.64 5.60 2.08
CA TYR A 114 9.50 6.22 2.76
C TYR A 114 9.91 7.46 3.55
N TRP A 115 11.07 7.45 4.22
CA TRP A 115 11.56 8.59 4.99
C TRP A 115 11.80 9.80 4.10
N LYS A 116 12.50 9.60 2.98
CA LYS A 116 12.72 10.64 1.96
C LYS A 116 11.39 11.23 1.45
N GLY A 117 10.39 10.37 1.27
CA GLY A 117 9.05 10.81 0.88
C GLY A 117 8.32 11.60 1.97
N LEU A 118 8.45 11.23 3.25
CA LEU A 118 7.89 12.00 4.37
C LEU A 118 8.51 13.40 4.45
N LYS A 119 9.84 13.51 4.36
CA LYS A 119 10.51 14.81 4.34
C LYS A 119 9.97 15.73 3.25
N ARG A 120 9.71 15.17 2.07
CA ARG A 120 9.08 15.91 0.96
C ARG A 120 7.66 16.35 1.31
N CYS A 121 6.86 15.50 1.92
CA CYS A 121 5.52 15.88 2.40
C CYS A 121 5.58 17.03 3.43
N LEU A 122 6.62 17.07 4.26
CA LEU A 122 6.76 18.09 5.31
C LEU A 122 7.55 19.32 4.87
N SER A 123 8.05 19.38 3.63
CA SER A 123 9.09 20.33 3.21
C SER A 123 8.69 21.81 3.28
N GLN A 124 7.39 22.10 3.42
CA GLN A 124 6.86 23.46 3.55
C GLN A 124 6.48 23.82 5.01
N THR A 125 7.03 23.07 5.96
CA THR A 125 6.74 23.22 7.41
C THR A 125 8.03 23.09 8.22
N ASN A 126 8.02 23.58 9.46
CA ASN A 126 9.09 23.34 10.43
C ASN A 126 9.26 21.83 10.76
N LEU A 127 8.23 21.01 10.54
CA LEU A 127 8.27 19.57 10.79
C LEU A 127 9.33 18.83 9.93
N ASN A 128 9.76 19.40 8.79
CA ASN A 128 10.80 18.79 7.96
C ASN A 128 12.19 18.77 8.63
N GLU A 129 12.44 19.69 9.56
CA GLU A 129 13.66 19.70 10.37
C GLU A 129 13.45 18.86 11.63
N ILE A 130 12.30 19.03 12.30
CA ILE A 130 11.94 18.29 13.53
C ILE A 130 11.94 16.79 13.32
N ILE A 131 11.51 16.30 12.15
CA ILE A 131 11.47 14.86 11.87
C ILE A 131 12.85 14.20 11.95
N GLU A 132 13.96 14.95 11.93
CA GLU A 132 15.31 14.40 12.09
C GLU A 132 15.75 14.25 13.55
N ASP A 133 14.98 14.74 14.52
CA ASP A 133 15.24 14.66 15.96
C ASP A 133 14.39 13.57 16.60
N ASP A 134 14.97 12.38 16.77
CA ASP A 134 14.32 11.19 17.33
C ASP A 134 13.75 11.41 18.75
N SER A 135 14.17 12.46 19.48
CA SER A 135 13.61 12.80 20.81
C SER A 135 12.28 13.56 20.73
N LYS A 136 11.95 14.10 19.55
CA LYS A 136 10.75 14.93 19.32
C LYS A 136 9.68 14.24 18.49
N ILE A 137 9.97 13.05 17.99
CA ILE A 137 9.06 12.34 17.09
C ILE A 137 8.79 10.92 17.54
N ILE A 138 7.59 10.46 17.22
CA ILE A 138 7.23 9.06 17.33
C ILE A 138 6.86 8.56 15.94
N VAL A 139 7.48 7.46 15.53
CA VAL A 139 7.05 6.71 14.35
C VAL A 139 6.62 5.34 14.79
N THR A 140 5.41 4.97 14.43
CA THR A 140 4.82 3.70 14.81
C THR A 140 3.80 3.24 13.79
N ASN A 141 3.00 2.23 14.15
CA ASN A 141 1.93 1.71 13.33
C ASN A 141 0.65 1.52 14.15
N ALA A 142 -0.50 1.47 13.47
CA ALA A 142 -1.78 1.16 14.10
C ALA A 142 -1.79 -0.26 14.70
N SER A 143 -1.10 -1.21 14.06
CA SER A 143 -0.79 -2.53 14.62
C SER A 143 0.70 -2.81 14.49
N PHE A 144 1.31 -3.40 15.53
CA PHE A 144 2.75 -3.68 15.50
C PHE A 144 3.09 -4.98 14.77
N PHE A 145 2.11 -5.81 14.41
CA PHE A 145 2.33 -7.04 13.66
C PHE A 145 2.83 -6.78 12.24
N SER A 146 3.94 -7.39 11.87
CA SER A 146 4.55 -7.23 10.56
C SER A 146 3.94 -8.19 9.53
N THR A 147 3.58 -7.65 8.36
CA THR A 147 3.18 -8.45 7.21
C THR A 147 3.77 -7.90 5.92
N LYS A 148 3.96 -8.76 4.91
CA LYS A 148 4.46 -8.33 3.58
C LYS A 148 3.52 -7.32 2.89
N LYS A 149 2.24 -7.33 3.23
CA LYS A 149 1.20 -6.44 2.69
C LYS A 149 0.21 -6.07 3.79
N ALA A 150 -0.31 -4.86 3.75
CA ALA A 150 -1.21 -4.31 4.77
C ALA A 150 -2.58 -5.02 4.92
N ASP A 151 -2.99 -5.79 3.91
CA ASP A 151 -4.17 -6.66 3.94
C ASP A 151 -3.88 -8.03 4.58
N GLY A 152 -2.64 -8.29 4.98
CA GLY A 152 -2.23 -9.51 5.68
C GLY A 152 -2.63 -9.56 7.15
N ILE A 153 -3.08 -8.45 7.74
CA ILE A 153 -3.61 -8.41 9.11
C ILE A 153 -5.14 -8.43 9.04
N SER A 154 -5.76 -9.38 9.73
CA SER A 154 -7.22 -9.48 9.80
C SER A 154 -7.84 -8.33 10.58
N ASP A 155 -9.08 -7.97 10.25
CA ASP A 155 -9.83 -6.95 11.00
C ASP A 155 -10.04 -7.33 12.46
N SER A 156 -10.16 -8.63 12.78
CA SER A 156 -10.24 -9.12 14.16
C SER A 156 -8.96 -8.82 14.95
N LEU A 157 -7.80 -8.99 14.31
CA LEU A 157 -6.51 -8.71 14.93
C LEU A 157 -6.30 -7.20 15.10
N LEU A 158 -6.67 -6.40 14.10
CA LEU A 158 -6.63 -4.94 14.18
C LEU A 158 -7.49 -4.38 15.33
N LYS A 159 -8.68 -4.96 15.54
CA LYS A 159 -9.59 -4.56 16.64
C LYS A 159 -8.95 -4.70 18.02
N ILE A 160 -8.16 -5.75 18.23
CA ILE A 160 -7.51 -6.00 19.51
C ILE A 160 -6.17 -5.27 19.64
N THR A 161 -5.50 -4.93 18.53
CA THR A 161 -4.16 -4.32 18.58
C THR A 161 -4.14 -2.80 18.49
N ILE A 162 -5.08 -2.18 17.77
CA ILE A 162 -5.15 -0.71 17.63
C ILE A 162 -5.31 0.03 18.96
N PRO A 163 -6.07 -0.47 19.95
CA PRO A 163 -6.17 0.18 21.26
C PRO A 163 -4.81 0.46 21.91
N TYR A 164 -3.80 -0.39 21.72
CA TYR A 164 -2.45 -0.14 22.27
C TYR A 164 -1.77 1.08 21.64
N THR A 165 -1.98 1.33 20.34
CA THR A 165 -1.47 2.54 19.69
C THR A 165 -2.27 3.77 20.13
N LEU A 166 -3.58 3.64 20.39
CA LEU A 166 -4.39 4.73 20.94
C LEU A 166 -3.96 5.09 22.37
N ASP A 167 -3.67 4.09 23.21
CA ASP A 167 -3.08 4.30 24.54
C ASP A 167 -1.77 5.09 24.44
N LEU A 168 -0.89 4.74 23.48
CA LEU A 168 0.35 5.47 23.25
C LEU A 168 0.10 6.92 22.81
N ILE A 169 -0.86 7.18 21.92
CA ILE A 169 -1.24 8.54 21.49
C ILE A 169 -1.72 9.37 22.68
N ASN A 170 -2.51 8.77 23.57
CA ASN A 170 -3.03 9.45 24.77
C ASN A 170 -1.91 9.76 25.77
N ILE A 171 -1.01 8.80 26.04
CA ILE A 171 0.12 8.98 26.95
C ILE A 171 1.07 10.07 26.45
N THR A 172 1.41 10.02 25.18
CA THR A 172 2.44 10.90 24.60
C THR A 172 1.90 12.26 24.18
N ASN A 173 0.59 12.34 23.92
CA ASN A 173 -0.10 13.56 23.52
C ASN A 173 0.60 14.36 22.39
N PRO A 174 1.02 13.78 21.25
CA PRO A 174 1.81 14.48 20.23
C PRO A 174 1.14 15.76 19.68
N LYS A 175 1.86 16.85 19.43
CA LYS A 175 1.25 18.09 18.88
C LYS A 175 0.59 17.88 17.53
N HIS A 176 1.26 17.12 16.66
CA HIS A 176 0.74 16.78 15.33
C HIS A 176 0.64 15.26 15.15
N LEU A 177 -0.49 14.78 14.66
CA LEU A 177 -0.75 13.36 14.42
C LEU A 177 -1.02 13.11 12.93
N ILE A 178 -0.15 12.33 12.29
CA ILE A 178 -0.24 12.00 10.86
C ILE A 178 -0.41 10.49 10.69
N PHE A 179 -1.52 10.07 10.08
CA PHE A 179 -1.76 8.69 9.67
C PHE A 179 -1.39 8.50 8.19
N LEU A 180 -0.68 7.42 7.90
CA LEU A 180 -0.30 7.04 6.55
C LEU A 180 -1.38 6.16 5.91
N SER A 181 -1.40 6.15 4.58
CA SER A 181 -2.35 5.42 3.72
C SER A 181 -3.73 6.07 3.55
N GLY A 182 -3.83 7.36 3.89
CA GLY A 182 -4.96 8.24 3.58
C GLY A 182 -6.29 7.61 3.92
N LYS A 183 -7.15 7.49 2.90
CA LYS A 183 -8.51 6.93 3.01
C LYS A 183 -8.58 5.60 3.75
N ASN A 184 -7.69 4.65 3.42
CA ASN A 184 -7.79 3.28 3.94
C ASN A 184 -7.56 3.22 5.44
N CYS A 185 -6.67 4.05 5.98
CA CYS A 185 -6.42 4.09 7.42
C CYS A 185 -7.61 4.75 8.15
N PHE A 186 -8.11 5.86 7.61
CA PHE A 186 -9.25 6.56 8.20
C PHE A 186 -10.54 5.74 8.15
N GLU A 187 -10.82 5.02 7.06
CA GLU A 187 -11.97 4.10 7.00
C GLU A 187 -11.86 2.98 8.03
N ARG A 188 -10.66 2.47 8.30
CA ARG A 188 -10.45 1.48 9.37
C ARG A 188 -10.74 2.07 10.75
N LEU A 189 -10.20 3.25 11.06
CA LEU A 189 -10.47 3.95 12.32
C LEU A 189 -11.97 4.25 12.48
N PHE A 190 -12.63 4.68 11.42
CA PHE A 190 -14.07 4.95 11.42
C PHE A 190 -14.92 3.69 11.61
N ASN A 191 -14.52 2.58 11.01
CA ASN A 191 -15.22 1.31 11.25
C ASN A 191 -15.01 0.82 12.68
N LEU A 192 -13.83 1.05 13.27
CA LEU A 192 -13.54 0.71 14.67
C LEU A 192 -14.32 1.59 15.65
N SER A 193 -14.44 2.90 15.39
CA SER A 193 -15.23 3.81 16.24
C SER A 193 -16.70 3.42 16.30
N ARG A 194 -17.25 2.85 15.22
CA ARG A 194 -18.62 2.32 15.21
C ARG A 194 -18.80 1.02 16.01
N MET A 195 -17.71 0.39 16.42
CA MET A 195 -17.73 -0.91 17.12
C MET A 195 -17.22 -0.83 18.56
N SER A 196 -16.64 0.30 18.96
CA SER A 196 -16.02 0.49 20.27
C SER A 196 -16.35 1.89 20.79
N GLU A 197 -17.00 1.95 21.95
CA GLU A 197 -17.36 3.22 22.60
C GLU A 197 -16.12 4.04 23.02
N ASN A 198 -14.96 3.39 23.15
CA ASN A 198 -13.69 4.01 23.53
C ASN A 198 -12.98 4.72 22.37
N ILE A 199 -13.52 4.64 21.15
CA ILE A 199 -12.94 5.24 19.96
C ILE A 199 -14.00 6.16 19.34
N GLN A 200 -13.76 7.45 19.38
CA GLN A 200 -14.52 8.48 18.69
C GLN A 200 -13.70 8.94 17.50
N PHE A 201 -14.26 8.81 16.30
CA PHE A 201 -13.57 9.23 15.09
C PHE A 201 -14.54 9.74 14.03
N GLU A 202 -14.25 10.93 13.54
CA GLU A 202 -14.87 11.51 12.36
C GLU A 202 -13.80 12.13 11.46
N TYR A 203 -14.10 12.20 10.17
CA TYR A 203 -13.15 12.72 9.19
C TYR A 203 -13.84 13.26 7.94
N LYS A 204 -13.14 14.17 7.27
CA LYS A 204 -13.56 14.78 6.00
C LYS A 204 -12.42 14.72 4.99
N LYS A 205 -12.79 14.61 3.71
CA LYS A 205 -11.84 14.64 2.61
C LYS A 205 -11.46 16.09 2.31
N VAL A 206 -10.15 16.36 2.20
CA VAL A 206 -9.65 17.69 1.83
C VAL A 206 -9.54 17.77 0.31
N CYS A 207 -8.63 17.00 -0.29
CA CYS A 207 -8.45 16.86 -1.74
C CYS A 207 -7.63 15.60 -2.04
N GLY A 208 -7.63 15.12 -3.28
CA GLY A 208 -6.85 13.93 -3.66
C GLY A 208 -7.07 12.72 -2.75
N ASN A 209 -6.01 12.21 -2.11
CA ASN A 209 -6.06 11.20 -1.05
C ASN A 209 -5.65 11.76 0.33
N ILE A 210 -5.95 13.03 0.58
CA ILE A 210 -5.66 13.75 1.83
C ILE A 210 -6.95 13.98 2.59
N TYR A 211 -6.91 13.68 3.89
CA TYR A 211 -8.04 13.74 4.80
C TYR A 211 -7.61 14.44 6.08
N VAL A 212 -8.59 14.99 6.77
CA VAL A 212 -8.43 15.48 8.13
C VAL A 212 -9.54 14.90 8.99
N GLY A 213 -9.23 14.58 10.24
CA GLY A 213 -10.17 13.98 11.16
C GLY A 213 -9.88 14.38 12.60
N VAL A 214 -10.79 14.03 13.48
CA VAL A 214 -10.61 14.16 14.93
C VAL A 214 -10.80 12.79 15.57
N LEU A 215 -9.78 12.34 16.28
CA LEU A 215 -9.70 11.05 16.95
C LEU A 215 -9.65 11.28 18.45
N ASN A 216 -10.69 10.88 19.18
CA ASN A 216 -10.82 11.11 20.62
C ASN A 216 -10.54 12.59 21.00
N GLY A 217 -11.09 13.53 20.22
CA GLY A 217 -10.87 14.97 20.41
C GLY A 217 -9.55 15.51 19.85
N LYS A 218 -8.66 14.66 19.33
CA LYS A 218 -7.36 15.07 18.78
C LYS A 218 -7.37 15.19 17.26
N LEU A 219 -6.97 16.34 16.74
CA LEU A 219 -6.84 16.55 15.31
C LEU A 219 -5.77 15.62 14.70
N CYS A 220 -6.10 15.01 13.57
CA CYS A 220 -5.18 14.12 12.85
C CYS A 220 -5.33 14.26 11.33
N ILE A 221 -4.23 14.01 10.62
CA ILE A 221 -4.13 14.19 9.17
C ILE A 221 -3.88 12.83 8.52
N GLY A 222 -4.71 12.48 7.54
CA GLY A 222 -4.55 11.26 6.74
C GLY A 222 -3.89 11.57 5.41
N ILE A 223 -2.67 11.08 5.17
CA ILE A 223 -1.94 11.28 3.91
C ILE A 223 -1.66 9.96 3.19
N PRO A 224 -1.54 9.93 1.85
CA PRO A 224 -1.10 8.74 1.14
C PRO A 224 0.28 8.26 1.63
N HIS A 225 0.50 6.94 1.67
CA HIS A 225 1.80 6.39 2.11
C HIS A 225 2.93 6.83 1.16
N PRO A 226 3.99 7.50 1.64
CA PRO A 226 4.91 8.28 0.80
C PRO A 226 5.88 7.45 -0.06
N ALA A 227 6.18 6.20 0.31
CA ALA A 227 7.19 5.38 -0.38
C ALA A 227 6.93 5.08 -1.87
N TYR A 228 5.66 5.10 -2.31
CA TYR A 228 5.26 4.63 -3.64
C TYR A 228 4.50 5.69 -4.43
N LYS A 229 4.86 6.95 -4.23
CA LYS A 229 4.07 8.10 -4.66
C LYS A 229 4.77 8.89 -5.75
N THR A 230 3.96 9.44 -6.65
CA THR A 230 4.47 10.28 -7.72
C THR A 230 4.86 11.64 -7.16
N ASN A 231 5.63 12.40 -7.94
CA ASN A 231 6.00 13.75 -7.54
C ASN A 231 4.77 14.64 -7.37
N GLU A 232 3.76 14.50 -8.23
CA GLU A 232 2.52 15.27 -8.15
C GLU A 232 1.74 14.97 -6.87
N GLU A 233 1.64 13.69 -6.46
CA GLU A 233 0.96 13.32 -5.22
C GLU A 233 1.72 13.81 -3.97
N LEU A 234 3.06 13.73 -3.97
CA LEU A 234 3.88 14.25 -2.87
C LEU A 234 3.85 15.78 -2.80
N ASN A 235 3.89 16.48 -3.94
CA ASN A 235 3.83 17.93 -4.01
C ASN A 235 2.45 18.44 -3.53
N LEU A 236 1.37 17.76 -3.90
CA LEU A 236 0.04 18.07 -3.39
C LEU A 236 -0.02 17.96 -1.86
N VAL A 237 0.51 16.87 -1.29
CA VAL A 237 0.58 16.72 0.18
C VAL A 237 1.39 17.86 0.79
N ALA A 238 2.56 18.17 0.23
CA ALA A 238 3.44 19.23 0.73
C ALA A 238 2.79 20.62 0.74
N SER A 239 1.92 20.91 -0.22
CA SER A 239 1.18 22.18 -0.28
C SER A 239 0.00 22.24 0.69
N VAL A 240 -0.60 21.09 1.04
CA VAL A 240 -1.79 21.03 1.90
C VAL A 240 -1.44 20.98 3.38
N ILE A 241 -0.38 20.26 3.77
CA ILE A 241 -0.01 20.06 5.18
C ILE A 241 0.11 21.37 5.97
N PRO A 242 0.75 22.46 5.47
CA PRO A 242 0.90 23.71 6.24
C PRO A 242 -0.43 24.27 6.77
N TYR A 243 -1.51 24.16 5.99
CA TYR A 243 -2.84 24.62 6.39
C TYR A 243 -3.47 23.72 7.47
N LEU A 244 -3.23 22.41 7.37
CA LEU A 244 -3.81 21.45 8.31
C LEU A 244 -3.09 21.45 9.66
N ILE A 245 -1.76 21.63 9.68
CA ILE A 245 -1.00 21.66 10.95
C ILE A 245 -1.12 22.99 11.69
N SER A 246 -1.46 24.08 11.00
CA SER A 246 -1.69 25.40 11.62
C SER A 246 -3.09 25.53 12.21
N SER A 247 -3.96 24.53 11.97
CA SER A 247 -5.29 24.44 12.56
C SER A 247 -5.25 23.63 13.85
N ASP A 248 -5.91 24.10 14.89
CA ASP A 248 -6.12 23.40 16.17
C ASP A 248 -7.54 22.83 16.30
N ASN A 249 -8.48 23.30 15.48
CA ASN A 249 -9.88 22.94 15.54
C ASN A 249 -10.38 22.32 14.23
N TYR A 250 -10.88 21.09 14.31
CA TYR A 250 -11.44 20.33 13.20
C TYR A 250 -12.57 21.05 12.45
N GLU A 251 -13.47 21.73 13.16
CA GLU A 251 -14.62 22.43 12.59
C GLU A 251 -14.19 23.69 11.81
N HIS A 252 -13.08 24.32 12.21
CA HIS A 252 -12.60 25.55 11.60
C HIS A 252 -11.72 25.33 10.36
N ILE A 253 -11.47 24.08 9.97
CA ILE A 253 -10.68 23.79 8.76
C ILE A 253 -11.47 24.18 7.51
N ASP A 254 -11.04 25.27 6.89
CA ASP A 254 -11.58 25.79 5.63
C ASP A 254 -11.03 25.00 4.43
N ILE A 255 -11.75 23.94 4.07
CA ILE A 255 -11.42 23.11 2.90
C ILE A 255 -11.47 23.92 1.60
N ALA A 256 -12.40 24.87 1.49
CA ALA A 256 -12.55 25.64 0.26
C ALA A 256 -11.34 26.55 0.03
N LEU A 257 -10.83 27.19 1.10
CA LEU A 257 -9.58 27.94 1.05
C LEU A 257 -8.41 27.04 0.68
N ILE A 258 -8.24 25.89 1.34
CA ILE A 258 -7.13 24.96 1.04
C ILE A 258 -7.16 24.53 -0.43
N GLN A 259 -8.35 24.16 -0.94
CA GLN A 259 -8.52 23.76 -2.33
C GLN A 259 -8.21 24.88 -3.31
N LYS A 260 -8.60 26.13 -2.98
CA LYS A 260 -8.29 27.31 -3.78
C LYS A 260 -6.79 27.58 -3.83
N GLU A 261 -6.12 27.61 -2.68
CA GLU A 261 -4.68 27.89 -2.59
C GLU A 261 -3.82 26.76 -3.20
N CYS A 262 -4.30 25.52 -3.14
CA CYS A 262 -3.62 24.35 -3.71
C CYS A 262 -4.12 23.96 -5.11
N ALA A 263 -4.91 24.80 -5.78
CA ALA A 263 -5.63 24.44 -7.01
C ALA A 263 -4.70 23.92 -8.13
N LYS A 264 -3.49 24.48 -8.24
CA LYS A 264 -2.48 24.04 -9.22
C LYS A 264 -2.06 22.60 -8.98
N GLN A 265 -1.64 22.26 -7.75
CA GLN A 265 -1.18 20.91 -7.41
C GLN A 265 -2.31 19.89 -7.48
N ILE A 266 -3.54 20.30 -7.14
CA ILE A 266 -4.73 19.47 -7.29
C ILE A 266 -4.92 19.10 -8.76
N LYS A 267 -4.88 20.09 -9.66
CA LYS A 267 -5.01 19.87 -11.10
C LYS A 267 -3.93 18.94 -11.66
N GLU A 268 -2.66 19.17 -11.31
CA GLU A 268 -1.54 18.33 -11.73
C GLU A 268 -1.72 16.86 -11.29
N TYR A 269 -2.17 16.65 -10.04
CA TYR A 269 -2.48 15.33 -9.51
C TYR A 269 -3.65 14.65 -10.25
N GLU A 270 -4.73 15.38 -10.51
CA GLU A 270 -5.92 14.88 -11.21
C GLU A 270 -5.62 14.50 -12.65
N GLU A 271 -4.89 15.34 -13.39
CA GLU A 271 -4.42 15.05 -14.74
C GLU A 271 -3.57 13.78 -14.77
N ARG A 272 -2.70 13.58 -13.78
CA ARG A 272 -1.88 12.38 -13.67
C ARG A 272 -2.73 11.11 -13.47
N ILE A 273 -3.72 11.17 -12.59
CA ILE A 273 -4.65 10.05 -12.36
C ILE A 273 -5.45 9.74 -13.62
N HIS A 274 -5.98 10.77 -14.28
CA HIS A 274 -6.73 10.62 -15.52
C HIS A 274 -5.90 9.95 -16.62
N ASN A 275 -4.67 10.43 -16.83
CA ASN A 275 -3.75 9.87 -17.81
C ASN A 275 -3.34 8.43 -17.47
N LYS A 276 -3.17 8.10 -16.19
CA LYS A 276 -2.90 6.72 -15.75
C LYS A 276 -4.08 5.79 -16.02
N LYS A 277 -5.33 6.26 -15.86
CA LYS A 277 -6.52 5.44 -16.15
C LYS A 277 -6.58 5.06 -17.63
N LYS A 278 -6.32 6.02 -18.52
CA LYS A 278 -6.32 5.83 -19.99
C LYS A 278 -5.17 4.96 -20.53
N GLN A 279 -4.11 4.75 -19.76
CA GLN A 279 -2.94 4.01 -20.25
C GLN A 279 -3.29 2.55 -20.59
N GLY A 280 -3.15 2.19 -21.87
CA GLY A 280 -3.43 0.85 -22.38
C GLY A 280 -4.88 0.61 -22.80
N GLU A 281 -5.75 1.61 -22.74
CA GLU A 281 -7.11 1.54 -23.27
C GLU A 281 -7.14 2.12 -24.70
N ILE A 282 -7.84 1.46 -25.62
CA ILE A 282 -8.06 1.97 -26.98
C ILE A 282 -9.28 2.90 -26.96
N SER A 283 -9.21 4.06 -27.63
CA SER A 283 -10.34 4.99 -27.66
C SER A 283 -11.50 4.49 -28.53
N ASN A 284 -11.20 3.72 -29.58
CA ASN A 284 -12.18 3.18 -30.52
C ASN A 284 -11.74 1.79 -31.01
N LEU A 285 -12.44 0.75 -30.56
CA LEU A 285 -12.17 -0.64 -30.93
C LEU A 285 -12.37 -0.90 -32.43
N ASN A 286 -13.35 -0.26 -33.08
CA ASN A 286 -13.63 -0.46 -34.50
C ASN A 286 -12.48 0.05 -35.38
N ASN A 287 -11.91 1.20 -35.06
CA ASN A 287 -10.74 1.73 -35.77
C ASN A 287 -9.52 0.80 -35.62
N LEU A 288 -9.28 0.28 -34.41
CA LEU A 288 -8.24 -0.74 -34.19
C LEU A 288 -8.47 -1.97 -35.07
N ILE A 289 -9.71 -2.49 -35.10
CA ILE A 289 -10.06 -3.66 -35.89
C ILE A 289 -9.87 -3.42 -37.38
N GLU A 290 -10.40 -2.32 -37.92
CA GLU A 290 -10.28 -1.96 -39.33
C GLU A 290 -8.81 -1.91 -39.77
N LYS A 291 -7.96 -1.25 -38.97
CA LYS A 291 -6.52 -1.19 -39.25
C LYS A 291 -5.84 -2.55 -39.14
N VAL A 292 -6.15 -3.34 -38.11
CA VAL A 292 -5.56 -4.67 -37.95
C VAL A 292 -5.95 -5.60 -39.10
N ILE A 293 -7.22 -5.60 -39.52
CA ILE A 293 -7.68 -6.36 -40.68
C ILE A 293 -6.92 -5.93 -41.93
N SER A 294 -6.87 -4.62 -42.19
CA SER A 294 -6.20 -4.06 -43.37
C SER A 294 -4.70 -4.36 -43.39
N GLU A 295 -4.00 -4.23 -42.26
CA GLU A 295 -2.54 -4.37 -42.21
C GLU A 295 -2.07 -5.82 -42.09
N CYS A 296 -2.86 -6.70 -41.46
CA CYS A 296 -2.48 -8.09 -41.20
C CYS A 296 -3.11 -9.09 -42.15
N ASN A 297 -4.04 -8.66 -43.00
CA ASN A 297 -4.79 -9.50 -43.93
C ASN A 297 -5.36 -10.75 -43.23
N ILE A 298 -6.20 -10.54 -42.21
CA ILE A 298 -6.83 -11.59 -41.42
C ILE A 298 -8.31 -11.72 -41.77
N GLU A 299 -8.78 -12.95 -41.93
CA GLU A 299 -10.16 -13.26 -42.24
C GLU A 299 -10.96 -13.47 -40.95
N ALA A 300 -12.15 -12.87 -40.85
CA ALA A 300 -13.04 -13.14 -39.72
C ALA A 300 -13.64 -14.55 -39.84
N TYR A 301 -13.68 -15.29 -38.73
CA TYR A 301 -14.52 -16.50 -38.62
C TYR A 301 -15.72 -16.28 -37.69
N GLU A 302 -15.72 -15.20 -36.90
CA GLU A 302 -16.85 -14.77 -36.10
C GLU A 302 -16.76 -13.26 -35.80
N GLU A 303 -17.56 -12.46 -36.50
CA GLU A 303 -17.49 -11.01 -36.44
C GLU A 303 -17.99 -10.42 -35.11
N ARG A 304 -19.04 -11.01 -34.54
CA ARG A 304 -19.71 -10.49 -33.31
C ARG A 304 -18.74 -10.32 -32.14
N ASN A 305 -17.77 -11.21 -32.03
CA ASN A 305 -16.77 -11.21 -30.97
C ASN A 305 -15.37 -10.84 -31.50
N HIS A 306 -15.28 -10.26 -32.70
CA HIS A 306 -14.05 -9.82 -33.35
C HIS A 306 -12.98 -10.92 -33.36
N ARG A 307 -13.34 -12.05 -33.97
CA ARG A 307 -12.49 -13.23 -34.04
C ARG A 307 -12.04 -13.52 -35.45
N TYR A 308 -10.73 -13.67 -35.60
CA TYR A 308 -10.04 -13.74 -36.89
C TYR A 308 -9.12 -14.95 -36.94
N LYS A 309 -8.96 -15.54 -38.13
CA LYS A 309 -8.12 -16.72 -38.34
C LYS A 309 -6.65 -16.33 -38.32
N LEU A 310 -5.85 -17.01 -37.49
CA LEU A 310 -4.39 -16.97 -37.59
C LEU A 310 -3.90 -18.05 -38.57
N ASN A 311 -4.49 -19.24 -38.48
CA ASN A 311 -4.34 -20.33 -39.45
C ASN A 311 -5.62 -21.20 -39.46
N GLY A 312 -5.57 -22.42 -39.99
CA GLY A 312 -6.73 -23.32 -40.03
C GLY A 312 -7.17 -23.91 -38.68
N LYS A 313 -6.35 -23.80 -37.62
CA LYS A 313 -6.62 -24.42 -36.31
C LYS A 313 -6.86 -23.39 -35.20
N TYR A 314 -6.19 -22.25 -35.28
CA TYR A 314 -6.15 -21.22 -34.24
C TYR A 314 -6.66 -19.87 -34.74
N GLY A 315 -7.38 -19.18 -33.86
CA GLY A 315 -7.90 -17.84 -34.08
C GLY A 315 -7.47 -16.86 -32.99
N ILE A 316 -7.48 -15.59 -33.35
CA ILE A 316 -7.24 -14.46 -32.45
C ILE A 316 -8.55 -13.70 -32.20
N THR A 317 -8.78 -13.32 -30.95
CA THR A 317 -9.85 -12.42 -30.51
C THR A 317 -9.24 -11.08 -30.13
N ILE A 318 -9.81 -9.97 -30.60
CA ILE A 318 -9.39 -8.60 -30.25
C ILE A 318 -10.56 -7.92 -29.55
N THR A 319 -10.38 -7.47 -28.30
CA THR A 319 -11.48 -6.89 -27.51
C THR A 319 -10.97 -5.75 -26.63
N ASP A 320 -11.86 -4.82 -26.29
CA ASP A 320 -11.66 -3.72 -25.34
C ASP A 320 -12.06 -4.06 -23.90
N LYS A 321 -12.65 -5.26 -23.67
CA LYS A 321 -13.01 -5.73 -22.34
C LYS A 321 -11.81 -5.73 -21.40
N GLY A 322 -12.01 -5.26 -20.17
CA GLY A 322 -10.97 -5.30 -19.13
C GLY A 322 -9.71 -4.50 -19.50
N LYS A 323 -9.87 -3.33 -20.13
CA LYS A 323 -8.82 -2.47 -20.71
C LYS A 323 -8.17 -3.03 -21.99
N GLY A 324 -8.83 -4.00 -22.59
CA GLY A 324 -8.49 -4.56 -23.88
C GLY A 324 -7.29 -5.50 -23.91
N TYR A 325 -7.42 -6.51 -24.76
CA TYR A 325 -6.43 -7.56 -24.95
C TYR A 325 -6.64 -8.26 -26.29
N ILE A 326 -5.58 -8.95 -26.72
CA ILE A 326 -5.69 -10.02 -27.71
C ILE A 326 -5.66 -11.38 -27.02
N ALA A 327 -6.41 -12.34 -27.55
CA ALA A 327 -6.44 -13.69 -27.01
C ALA A 327 -6.45 -14.75 -28.10
N ILE A 328 -5.75 -15.85 -27.89
CA ILE A 328 -5.60 -16.95 -28.84
C ILE A 328 -6.37 -18.16 -28.34
N ARG A 329 -7.08 -18.84 -29.26
CA ARG A 329 -7.82 -20.07 -28.99
C ARG A 329 -7.95 -20.92 -30.26
N HIS A 330 -8.50 -22.12 -30.15
CA HIS A 330 -8.91 -22.87 -31.34
C HIS A 330 -10.12 -22.20 -32.00
N ILE A 331 -10.21 -22.35 -33.32
CA ILE A 331 -11.37 -21.89 -34.11
C ILE A 331 -12.62 -22.68 -33.69
N ASP A 332 -12.50 -24.00 -33.59
CA ASP A 332 -13.61 -24.91 -33.27
C ASP A 332 -13.79 -25.12 -31.76
N TYR A 333 -13.47 -24.11 -30.96
CA TYR A 333 -13.65 -24.19 -29.51
C TYR A 333 -15.13 -24.42 -29.15
N ASP A 334 -15.43 -25.59 -28.57
CA ASP A 334 -16.72 -25.90 -27.96
C ASP A 334 -16.57 -26.02 -26.43
N THR A 335 -17.55 -25.49 -25.72
CA THR A 335 -17.66 -25.51 -24.25
C THR A 335 -17.82 -26.92 -23.67
N LYS A 336 -18.26 -27.92 -24.45
CA LYS A 336 -18.42 -29.30 -24.01
C LYS A 336 -17.14 -30.12 -24.28
N GLY A 337 -16.41 -30.46 -23.21
CA GLY A 337 -15.31 -31.43 -23.27
C GLY A 337 -13.96 -30.91 -23.77
N TYR A 338 -13.79 -29.60 -23.96
CA TYR A 338 -12.50 -29.03 -24.35
C TYR A 338 -11.47 -29.04 -23.21
N ASP A 339 -10.39 -29.80 -23.40
CA ASP A 339 -9.21 -29.83 -22.52
C ASP A 339 -7.95 -29.43 -23.30
N ASN A 340 -7.45 -28.21 -23.04
CA ASN A 340 -6.26 -27.68 -23.68
C ASN A 340 -4.95 -28.26 -23.12
N ASN A 341 -5.01 -29.23 -22.20
CA ASN A 341 -3.84 -29.88 -21.60
C ASN A 341 -3.44 -31.18 -22.30
N GLN A 342 -4.22 -31.69 -23.26
CA GLN A 342 -3.96 -33.00 -23.89
C GLN A 342 -3.32 -32.93 -25.27
N ASP A 343 -3.24 -31.74 -25.89
CA ASP A 343 -2.63 -31.54 -27.21
C ASP A 343 -1.17 -31.06 -27.09
N LYS A 344 -0.22 -31.88 -27.57
CA LYS A 344 1.22 -31.56 -27.58
C LYS A 344 1.51 -30.26 -28.36
N GLU A 345 0.72 -29.94 -29.38
CA GLU A 345 0.87 -28.70 -30.16
C GLU A 345 0.44 -27.49 -29.34
N VAL A 346 -0.64 -27.61 -28.55
CA VAL A 346 -1.09 -26.54 -27.66
C VAL A 346 -0.06 -26.26 -26.57
N HIS A 347 0.62 -27.29 -26.06
CA HIS A 347 1.70 -27.09 -25.09
C HIS A 347 2.88 -26.31 -25.70
N LYS A 348 3.31 -26.65 -26.92
CA LYS A 348 4.34 -25.89 -27.66
C LYS A 348 3.90 -24.44 -27.89
N LEU A 349 2.65 -24.24 -28.28
CA LEU A 349 2.09 -22.90 -28.49
C LEU A 349 2.05 -22.09 -27.18
N LYS A 350 1.66 -22.70 -26.06
CA LYS A 350 1.69 -22.03 -24.74
C LYS A 350 3.11 -21.60 -24.35
N GLU A 351 4.13 -22.43 -24.55
CA GLU A 351 5.51 -22.05 -24.22
C GLU A 351 6.03 -20.91 -25.13
N MET A 352 5.71 -20.95 -26.43
CA MET A 352 6.02 -19.86 -27.37
C MET A 352 5.35 -18.54 -26.94
N LEU A 353 4.05 -18.59 -26.64
CA LEU A 353 3.29 -17.41 -26.20
C LEU A 353 3.79 -16.88 -24.85
N LYS A 354 4.17 -17.76 -23.92
CA LYS A 354 4.76 -17.38 -22.64
C LYS A 354 6.09 -16.63 -22.83
N GLY A 355 6.94 -17.08 -23.75
CA GLY A 355 8.17 -16.37 -24.15
C GLY A 355 7.90 -14.96 -24.71
N ARG A 356 6.74 -14.76 -25.35
CA ARG A 356 6.26 -13.47 -25.86
C ARG A 356 5.47 -12.63 -24.84
N GLY A 357 5.40 -13.08 -23.59
CA GLY A 357 4.74 -12.36 -22.49
C GLY A 357 3.22 -12.48 -22.43
N TYR A 358 2.64 -13.55 -23.00
CA TYR A 358 1.23 -13.88 -22.82
C TYR A 358 1.00 -14.56 -21.47
N ASN A 359 -0.20 -14.35 -20.91
CA ASN A 359 -0.72 -15.18 -19.83
C ASN A 359 -1.33 -16.46 -20.42
N THR A 360 -0.79 -17.62 -20.06
CA THR A 360 -1.22 -18.94 -20.57
C THR A 360 -1.90 -19.82 -19.52
N SER A 361 -2.24 -19.23 -18.37
CA SER A 361 -2.90 -19.92 -17.24
C SER A 361 -4.42 -20.05 -17.38
N GLU A 362 -5.02 -19.43 -18.40
CA GLU A 362 -6.46 -19.38 -18.56
C GLU A 362 -7.01 -20.68 -19.16
N LYS A 363 -8.20 -21.10 -18.70
CA LYS A 363 -8.82 -22.36 -19.17
C LYS A 363 -9.35 -22.26 -20.59
N VAL A 364 -9.95 -21.12 -20.94
CA VAL A 364 -10.62 -20.88 -22.23
C VAL A 364 -9.65 -20.42 -23.32
N TRP A 365 -8.61 -19.69 -22.93
CA TRP A 365 -7.66 -19.08 -23.86
C TRP A 365 -6.33 -19.80 -23.78
N ILE A 366 -5.72 -20.07 -24.93
CA ILE A 366 -4.37 -20.62 -25.00
C ILE A 366 -3.36 -19.57 -24.50
N GLY A 367 -3.60 -18.29 -24.84
CA GLY A 367 -2.85 -17.17 -24.26
C GLY A 367 -3.59 -15.85 -24.41
N THR A 368 -3.43 -14.96 -23.43
CA THR A 368 -3.95 -13.58 -23.45
C THR A 368 -2.83 -12.55 -23.28
N LYS A 369 -2.90 -11.42 -24.00
CA LYS A 369 -1.92 -10.32 -23.89
C LYS A 369 -2.64 -8.98 -23.95
N LYS A 370 -2.49 -8.18 -22.88
CA LYS A 370 -3.18 -6.88 -22.71
C LYS A 370 -2.67 -5.83 -23.67
N PHE A 371 -3.54 -4.90 -24.09
CA PHE A 371 -3.19 -3.76 -24.95
C PHE A 371 -2.04 -2.92 -24.40
N SER A 372 -1.97 -2.75 -23.08
CA SER A 372 -0.89 -2.05 -22.39
C SER A 372 0.51 -2.65 -22.61
N ARG A 373 0.62 -3.86 -23.20
CA ARG A 373 1.90 -4.49 -23.58
C ARG A 373 2.37 -4.11 -24.98
N PHE A 374 1.49 -3.55 -25.82
CA PHE A 374 1.80 -3.14 -27.19
C PHE A 374 2.11 -1.65 -27.29
N GLY A 375 1.49 -0.81 -26.45
CA GLY A 375 1.72 0.63 -26.47
C GLY A 375 1.05 1.37 -25.33
N ASN A 376 1.33 2.68 -25.27
CA ASN A 376 0.73 3.62 -24.30
C ASN A 376 -0.26 4.61 -24.92
N ASN A 377 -0.53 4.49 -26.22
CA ASN A 377 -1.54 5.25 -26.97
C ASN A 377 -2.07 4.39 -28.14
N ASP A 378 -3.17 4.83 -28.76
CA ASP A 378 -3.85 4.08 -29.82
C ASP A 378 -2.91 3.68 -30.96
N ASN A 379 -2.15 4.61 -31.53
CA ASN A 379 -1.26 4.31 -32.66
C ASN A 379 -0.23 3.23 -32.32
N LYS A 380 0.44 3.35 -31.17
CA LYS A 380 1.43 2.35 -30.73
C LYS A 380 0.79 1.01 -30.40
N ILE A 381 -0.41 1.00 -29.83
CA ILE A 381 -1.16 -0.22 -29.56
C ILE A 381 -1.50 -0.92 -30.87
N ILE A 382 -2.02 -0.19 -31.85
CA ILE A 382 -2.36 -0.70 -33.18
C ILE A 382 -1.13 -1.27 -33.87
N GLU A 383 -0.06 -0.48 -34.00
CA GLU A 383 1.21 -0.91 -34.61
C GLU A 383 1.77 -2.16 -33.93
N GLY A 384 1.77 -2.20 -32.59
CA GLY A 384 2.27 -3.31 -31.81
C GLY A 384 1.43 -4.58 -31.97
N ILE A 385 0.09 -4.47 -32.02
CA ILE A 385 -0.81 -5.60 -32.29
C ILE A 385 -0.61 -6.11 -33.72
N CYS A 386 -0.53 -5.21 -34.71
CA CYS A 386 -0.31 -5.60 -36.09
C CYS A 386 1.00 -6.37 -36.28
N LYS A 387 2.09 -5.87 -35.68
CA LYS A 387 3.38 -6.56 -35.68
C LYS A 387 3.28 -7.94 -35.02
N GLU A 388 2.68 -8.01 -33.84
CA GLU A 388 2.52 -9.25 -33.10
C GLU A 388 1.75 -10.31 -33.90
N ILE A 389 0.64 -9.93 -34.56
CA ILE A 389 -0.17 -10.83 -35.37
C ILE A 389 0.61 -11.36 -36.58
N LYS A 390 1.38 -10.50 -37.26
CA LYS A 390 2.23 -10.89 -38.39
C LYS A 390 3.26 -11.92 -37.94
N ASP A 391 3.98 -11.64 -36.86
CA ASP A 391 5.01 -12.54 -36.35
C ASP A 391 4.38 -13.87 -35.86
N LEU A 392 3.19 -13.83 -35.23
CA LEU A 392 2.47 -15.03 -34.79
C LEU A 392 2.05 -15.92 -35.97
N LYS A 393 1.59 -15.35 -37.09
CA LYS A 393 1.21 -16.14 -38.27
C LYS A 393 2.39 -16.95 -38.79
N GLU A 394 3.59 -16.36 -38.81
CA GLU A 394 4.81 -17.04 -39.28
C GLU A 394 5.28 -18.14 -38.30
N GLU A 395 5.22 -17.88 -36.99
CA GLU A 395 5.67 -18.84 -35.98
C GLU A 395 4.70 -20.00 -35.81
N ILE A 396 3.39 -19.74 -35.82
CA ILE A 396 2.37 -20.78 -35.66
C ILE A 396 2.36 -21.75 -36.85
N GLN A 397 2.77 -21.33 -38.05
CA GLN A 397 2.94 -22.23 -39.19
C GLN A 397 4.06 -23.28 -38.98
N LYS A 398 4.98 -23.05 -38.05
CA LYS A 398 6.12 -23.95 -37.75
C LYS A 398 5.80 -24.97 -36.65
N ILE A 399 4.65 -24.83 -36.01
CA ILE A 399 4.14 -25.73 -34.95
C ILE A 399 3.20 -26.73 -35.60
#